data_AF-A0A529GIF2-F1
#
_entry.id   AF-A0A529GIF2-F1
#
_cell.length_a   1.000
_cell.length_b   1.000
_cell.length_c   1.000
_cell.angle_alpha   90.00
_cell.angle_beta   90.00
_cell.angle_gamma   90.00
#
_symmetry.space_group_name_H-M   'P 1'
#
loop_
_entity.id
_entity.type
_entity.pdbx_description
1 polymer ?
#
loop_
_entity_poly.entity_id
_entity_poly.type
_entity_poly.pdbx_seq_one_letter_code
_entity_poly.pdbx_strand_id
1 'polypeptide(L)'
;MRILSEAEVKACIDLRRLLDVLADGFQALSGGKVVNPARPQLDIPQAGYSLAMPAWMAGMHLTVKIVNVFEGNIARGIPSHLATIH
;
A
#
# COMPACT_ATOMS: atom_id res chain seq x y z
N MET A 1 4.33 12.81 -15.35
CA MET A 1 3.68 12.06 -14.24
C MET A 1 2.66 11.12 -14.86
N ARG A 2 2.77 9.80 -14.64
CA ARG A 2 1.78 8.81 -15.12
C ARG A 2 0.85 8.48 -13.96
N ILE A 3 -0.46 8.52 -14.18
CA ILE A 3 -1.49 8.14 -13.21
C ILE A 3 -2.16 6.88 -13.74
N LEU A 4 -2.37 5.89 -12.88
CA LEU A 4 -3.12 4.68 -13.19
C LEU A 4 -4.35 4.60 -12.30
N SER A 5 -5.50 4.35 -12.91
CA SER A 5 -6.74 3.97 -12.23
C SER A 5 -6.68 2.53 -11.70
N GLU A 6 -7.59 2.19 -10.80
CA GLU A 6 -7.72 0.81 -10.28
C GLU A 6 -7.93 -0.22 -11.41
N ALA A 7 -8.71 0.12 -12.43
CA ALA A 7 -8.96 -0.75 -13.57
C ALA A 7 -7.69 -1.00 -14.39
N GLU A 8 -6.89 0.05 -14.64
CA GLU A 8 -5.61 -0.08 -15.33
C GLU A 8 -4.62 -0.90 -14.52
N VAL A 9 -4.56 -0.70 -13.20
CA VAL A 9 -3.72 -1.51 -12.31
C VAL A 9 -4.14 -2.98 -12.37
N LYS A 10 -5.44 -3.29 -12.28
CA LYS A 10 -5.96 -4.67 -12.40
C LYS A 10 -5.60 -5.30 -13.73
N ALA A 11 -5.66 -4.55 -14.83
CA ALA A 11 -5.29 -5.05 -16.16
C ALA A 11 -3.77 -5.30 -16.30
N CYS A 12 -2.93 -4.62 -15.52
CA CYS A 12 -1.48 -4.75 -15.58
C CYS A 12 -0.90 -5.83 -14.65
N ILE A 13 -1.65 -6.28 -13.63
CA ILE A 13 -1.14 -7.21 -12.61
C ILE A 13 -1.23 -8.66 -13.08
N ASP A 14 -0.09 -9.34 -13.11
CA ASP A 14 -0.02 -10.80 -13.11
C ASP A 14 0.08 -11.30 -11.66
N LEU A 15 -0.95 -12.02 -11.21
CA LEU A 15 -1.03 -12.51 -9.83
C LEU A 15 0.04 -13.55 -9.48
N ARG A 16 0.51 -14.36 -10.43
CA ARG A 16 1.57 -15.35 -10.16
C ARG A 16 2.89 -14.64 -9.94
N ARG A 17 3.22 -13.72 -10.86
CA ARG A 17 4.41 -12.88 -10.75
C ARG A 17 4.38 -12.01 -9.49
N LEU A 18 3.21 -11.53 -9.08
CA LEU A 18 3.07 -10.76 -7.84
C LEU A 18 3.49 -11.58 -6.61
N LEU A 19 3.14 -12.87 -6.55
CA LEU A 19 3.55 -13.74 -5.44
C LEU A 19 5.07 -13.91 -5.38
N ASP A 20 5.72 -14.10 -6.53
CA ASP A 20 7.19 -14.21 -6.60
C ASP A 20 7.86 -12.92 -6.11
N VAL A 21 7.39 -11.76 -6.59
CA VAL A 21 7.92 -10.44 -6.17
C VAL A 21 7.67 -10.18 -4.69
N LEU A 22 6.54 -10.61 -4.13
CA LEU A 22 6.28 -10.52 -2.69
C LEU A 22 7.22 -11.41 -1.89
N ALA A 23 7.51 -12.63 -2.35
CA ALA A 23 8.45 -13.54 -1.69
C ALA A 23 9.86 -12.92 -1.62
N ASP A 24 10.36 -12.39 -2.74
CA ASP A 24 11.64 -11.68 -2.81
C ASP A 24 11.65 -10.45 -1.89
N GLY A 25 10.55 -9.68 -1.88
CA GLY A 25 10.37 -8.52 -1.01
C GLY A 25 10.42 -8.87 0.49
N PHE A 26 9.78 -9.95 0.90
CA PHE A 26 9.84 -10.43 2.29
C PHE A 26 11.23 -10.93 2.67
N GLN A 27 11.94 -11.62 1.77
CA GLN A 27 13.34 -12.00 1.99
C GLN A 27 14.21 -10.76 2.17
N ALA A 28 14.08 -9.74 1.32
CA ALA A 28 14.82 -8.49 1.43
C ALA A 28 14.51 -7.75 2.75
N LEU A 29 13.24 -7.70 3.15
CA LEU A 29 12.81 -7.10 4.40
C LEU A 29 13.44 -7.81 5.61
N SER A 30 13.33 -9.15 5.68
CA SER A 30 13.91 -9.95 6.76
C SER A 30 15.44 -9.87 6.82
N GLY A 31 16.09 -9.66 5.68
CA GLY A 31 17.53 -9.45 5.56
C GLY A 31 17.99 -8.02 5.86
N GLY A 32 17.11 -7.13 6.31
CA GLY A 32 17.45 -5.74 6.66
C GLY A 32 17.81 -4.86 5.46
N LYS A 33 17.41 -5.24 4.24
CA LYS A 33 17.73 -4.51 3.01
C LYS A 33 16.73 -3.40 2.67
N VAL A 34 15.59 -3.37 3.38
CA VAL A 34 14.50 -2.42 3.15
C VAL A 34 14.52 -1.35 4.23
N VAL A 35 14.50 -0.08 3.80
CA VAL A 35 14.23 1.06 4.67
C VAL A 35 12.72 1.25 4.71
N ASN A 36 12.09 0.80 5.79
CA ASN A 36 10.66 0.98 6.05
C ASN A 36 10.46 1.45 7.51
N PRO A 37 10.32 2.76 7.77
CA PRO A 37 10.08 3.24 9.12
C PRO A 37 8.72 2.77 9.65
N ALA A 38 8.50 2.97 10.95
CA ALA A 38 7.17 2.78 11.54
C ALA A 38 6.12 3.58 10.76
N ARG A 39 4.93 3.02 10.62
CA ARG A 39 3.83 3.60 9.85
C ARG A 39 3.22 4.74 10.66
N PRO A 40 3.42 6.03 10.32
CA PRO A 40 2.71 7.10 11.00
C PRO A 40 1.20 6.93 10.76
N GLN A 41 0.45 7.08 11.85
CA GLN A 41 -1.00 6.94 11.87
C GLN A 41 -1.64 8.26 12.27
N LEU A 42 -2.70 8.63 11.56
CA LEU A 42 -3.63 9.67 11.97
C LEU A 42 -4.93 8.99 12.37
N ASP A 43 -5.20 8.96 13.67
CA ASP A 43 -6.47 8.49 14.22
C ASP A 43 -7.55 9.55 14.07
N ILE A 44 -8.74 9.14 13.63
CA ILE A 44 -9.91 9.99 13.48
C ILE A 44 -10.98 9.41 14.39
N PRO A 45 -11.18 10.00 15.59
CA PRO A 45 -12.06 9.45 16.61
C PRO A 45 -13.44 9.08 16.06
N GLN A 46 -13.92 7.89 16.43
CA GLN A 46 -15.24 7.36 16.06
C GLN A 46 -15.45 7.10 14.55
N ALA A 47 -14.43 7.27 13.71
CA ALA A 47 -14.57 7.11 12.25
C ALA A 47 -13.61 6.07 11.66
N GLY A 48 -12.31 6.19 11.95
CA GLY A 48 -11.29 5.39 11.27
C GLY A 48 -9.89 5.97 11.44
N TYR A 49 -8.98 5.63 10.52
CA TYR A 49 -7.61 6.12 10.56
C TYR A 49 -6.97 6.18 9.16
N SER A 50 -5.89 6.94 9.05
CA SER A 50 -5.03 7.02 7.87
C SER A 50 -3.61 6.57 8.21
N LEU A 51 -2.98 5.78 7.33
CA LEU A 51 -1.60 5.34 7.45
C LEU A 51 -0.79 5.81 6.24
N ALA A 52 0.40 6.35 6.49
CA ALA A 52 1.43 6.42 5.46
C ALA A 52 2.40 5.25 5.61
N MET A 53 2.74 4.61 4.50
CA MET A 53 3.60 3.43 4.46
C MET A 53 4.71 3.64 3.40
N PRO A 54 5.77 4.40 3.74
CA PRO A 54 6.93 4.57 2.86
C PRO A 54 7.85 3.35 2.92
N ALA A 55 8.42 2.97 1.77
CA ALA A 55 9.46 1.96 1.69
C ALA A 55 10.45 2.26 0.55
N TRP A 56 11.70 1.86 0.75
CA TRP A 56 12.74 1.90 -0.28
C TRP A 56 13.79 0.81 -0.04
N MET A 57 14.38 0.29 -1.11
CA MET A 57 15.63 -0.47 -1.07
C MET A 57 16.45 -0.18 -2.33
N ALA A 58 17.74 -0.47 -2.29
CA ALA A 58 18.61 -0.32 -3.45
C ALA A 58 18.04 -1.08 -4.67
N GLY A 59 17.94 -0.39 -5.82
CA GLY A 59 17.36 -0.94 -7.04
C GLY A 59 15.84 -0.81 -7.17
N MET A 60 15.14 -0.29 -6.15
CA MET A 60 13.70 0.01 -6.21
C MET A 60 13.42 1.51 -6.31
N HIS A 61 12.24 1.86 -6.83
CA HIS A 61 11.68 3.20 -6.69
C HIS A 61 11.32 3.47 -5.22
N LEU A 62 11.54 4.71 -4.76
CA LEU A 62 10.96 5.16 -3.50
C LEU A 62 9.44 5.17 -3.66
N THR A 63 8.74 4.48 -2.78
CA THR A 63 7.29 4.34 -2.87
C THR A 63 6.61 4.65 -1.56
N VAL A 64 5.48 5.34 -1.62
CA VAL A 64 4.64 5.65 -0.45
C VAL A 64 3.21 5.20 -0.72
N LYS A 65 2.71 4.26 0.09
CA LYS A 65 1.27 3.97 0.11
C LYS A 65 0.60 4.81 1.18
N ILE A 66 -0.45 5.54 0.82
CA ILE A 66 -1.38 6.17 1.77
C ILE A 66 -2.66 5.34 1.75
N VAL A 67 -3.06 4.82 2.91
CA VAL A 67 -4.28 4.01 3.04
C VAL A 67 -5.17 4.55 4.15
N ASN A 68 -6.46 4.63 3.85
CA ASN A 68 -7.52 5.06 4.75
C ASN A 68 -8.40 3.87 5.08
N VAL A 69 -8.67 3.65 6.37
CA VAL A 69 -9.48 2.55 6.88
C VAL A 69 -10.66 3.11 7.67
N PHE A 70 -11.85 2.98 7.10
CA PHE A 70 -13.11 3.50 7.64
C PHE A 70 -14.21 2.46 7.47
N GLU A 71 -14.44 1.64 8.50
CA GLU A 71 -15.40 0.52 8.41
C GLU A 71 -16.85 0.99 8.17
N GLY A 72 -17.20 2.20 8.64
CA GLY A 72 -18.51 2.82 8.39
C GLY A 72 -18.83 3.06 6.90
N ASN A 73 -17.83 3.03 6.02
CA ASN A 73 -18.05 3.15 4.56
C ASN A 73 -18.88 1.99 3.98
N ILE A 74 -18.81 0.80 4.59
CA ILE A 74 -19.53 -0.38 4.10
C ILE A 74 -21.04 -0.12 4.09
N ALA A 75 -21.56 0.52 5.16
CA ALA A 75 -22.98 0.90 5.25
C ALA A 75 -23.42 1.91 4.18
N ARG A 76 -22.46 2.55 3.51
CA ARG A 76 -22.67 3.56 2.46
C ARG A 76 -22.35 3.02 1.06
N GLY A 77 -22.03 1.72 0.92
CA GLY A 77 -21.64 1.12 -0.35
C GLY A 77 -20.25 1.53 -0.85
N ILE A 78 -19.38 2.03 0.03
CA ILE A 78 -18.00 2.42 -0.28
C ILE A 78 -17.06 1.37 0.34
N PRO A 79 -15.92 1.01 -0.31
CA PRO A 79 -14.93 0.15 0.32
C PRO A 79 -14.42 0.72 1.65
N SER A 80 -14.24 -0.13 2.66
CA SER A 80 -13.68 0.31 3.96
C SER A 80 -12.22 0.71 3.85
N HIS A 81 -11.48 0.11 2.91
CA HIS A 81 -10.07 0.38 2.66
C HIS A 81 -9.90 1.04 1.30
N LEU A 82 -9.36 2.25 1.28
CA LEU A 82 -9.02 2.97 0.07
C LEU A 82 -7.58 3.45 0.14
N ALA A 83 -6.82 3.27 -0.94
CA ALA A 83 -5.40 3.60 -0.95
C ALA A 83 -4.94 4.23 -2.27
N THR A 84 -3.91 5.06 -2.18
CA THR A 84 -3.07 5.50 -3.30
C THR A 84 -1.63 5.07 -3.07
N ILE A 85 -0.90 4.85 -4.16
CA ILE A 85 0.53 4.50 -4.15
C ILE A 85 1.24 5.56 -4.99
N HIS A 86 2.26 6.18 -4.40
CA HIS A 86 3.09 7.23 -5.00
C HIS A 86 4.51 6.73 -5.23
#